data_AF-A0A9D6QQ27-F1
#
_entry.id   AF-A0A9D6QQ27-F1
#
_cell.length_a   1.000
_cell.length_b   1.000
_cell.length_c   1.000
_cell.angle_alpha   90.00
_cell.angle_beta   90.00
_cell.angle_gamma   90.00
#
_symmetry.space_group_name_H-M   'P 1'
#
loop_
_entity.id
_entity.type
_entity.pdbx_description
1 polymer ?
#
loop_
_entity_poly.entity_id
_entity_poly.type
_entity_poly.pdbx_seq_one_letter_code
_entity_poly.pdbx_strand_id
1 'polypeptide(L)'
;MNENDRHDFVIGKSYFMLTFADKDFKFPMILSLVFLGKNIESEEDENELWFFQDAKSYGEFGDYRKVAHNKDARFEIYDFPQDGLCDVLTLKGLIDALTKEQKRSE
;
A
#
# COMPACT_ATOMS: atom_id res chain seq x y z
N MET A 1 -11.50 0.68 -17.17
CA MET A 1 -11.83 0.38 -15.76
C MET A 1 -12.38 -1.03 -15.75
N ASN A 2 -11.64 -1.99 -15.20
CA ASN A 2 -12.14 -3.37 -15.08
C ASN A 2 -12.89 -3.51 -13.75
N GLU A 3 -14.04 -4.17 -13.86
CA GLU A 3 -14.93 -4.53 -12.78
C GLU A 3 -14.25 -5.54 -11.83
N ASN A 4 -14.42 -5.36 -10.52
CA ASN A 4 -14.40 -6.42 -9.50
C ASN A 4 -13.09 -7.17 -9.16
N ASP A 5 -11.93 -6.51 -9.11
CA ASP A 5 -10.88 -7.01 -8.20
C ASP A 5 -11.19 -6.49 -6.80
N ARG A 6 -12.08 -7.18 -6.07
CA ARG A 6 -11.98 -7.18 -4.60
C ARG A 6 -10.55 -7.63 -4.30
N HIS A 7 -9.70 -6.70 -3.90
CA HIS A 7 -8.33 -7.03 -3.58
C HIS A 7 -8.36 -7.89 -2.32
N ASP A 8 -8.34 -9.21 -2.51
CA ASP A 8 -8.11 -10.18 -1.45
C ASP A 8 -6.65 -10.05 -1.02
N PHE A 9 -6.39 -9.00 -0.24
CA PHE A 9 -5.09 -8.77 0.35
C PHE A 9 -4.81 -9.85 1.39
N VAL A 10 -3.60 -10.39 1.34
CA VAL A 10 -3.13 -11.43 2.27
C VAL A 10 -2.25 -10.77 3.31
N ILE A 11 -2.60 -10.94 4.59
CA ILE A 11 -1.84 -10.36 5.70
C ILE A 11 -0.37 -10.83 5.63
N GLY A 12 0.55 -9.89 5.80
CA GLY A 12 1.99 -10.11 5.72
C GLY A 12 2.56 -10.23 4.31
N LYS A 13 1.72 -10.15 3.26
CA LYS A 13 2.17 -10.14 1.87
C LYS A 13 2.50 -8.72 1.41
N SER A 14 3.45 -8.61 0.48
CA SER A 14 3.86 -7.34 -0.12
C SER A 14 2.99 -6.91 -1.30
N TYR A 15 2.78 -5.60 -1.36
CA TYR A 15 2.04 -4.87 -2.39
C TYR A 15 2.80 -3.58 -2.70
N PHE A 16 2.38 -2.87 -3.75
CA PHE A 16 3.10 -1.71 -4.24
C PHE A 16 2.13 -0.61 -4.62
N MET A 17 2.41 0.62 -4.22
CA MET A 17 1.67 1.78 -4.71
C MET A 17 2.54 2.56 -5.68
N LEU A 18 2.02 2.83 -6.87
CA LEU A 18 2.63 3.73 -7.84
C LEU A 18 1.99 5.11 -7.68
N THR A 19 2.76 6.08 -7.25
CA THR A 19 2.36 7.49 -7.14
C THR A 19 3.36 8.38 -7.87
N PHE A 20 3.21 9.70 -7.81
CA PHE A 20 4.08 10.65 -8.49
C PHE A 20 4.47 11.79 -7.55
N ALA A 21 5.75 12.17 -7.57
CA ALA A 21 6.27 13.26 -6.73
C ALA A 21 5.80 14.65 -7.18
N ASP A 22 5.35 14.75 -8.43
CA ASP A 22 4.95 15.99 -9.08
C ASP A 22 3.54 15.91 -9.69
N LYS A 23 2.92 17.08 -9.84
CA LYS A 23 1.57 17.21 -10.41
C LYS A 23 1.50 16.91 -11.91
N ASP A 24 2.64 16.91 -12.61
CA ASP A 24 2.70 16.62 -14.03
C ASP A 24 2.95 15.12 -14.31
N PHE A 25 2.98 14.29 -13.27
CA PHE A 25 3.19 12.84 -13.35
C PHE A 25 4.50 12.44 -14.05
N LYS A 26 5.57 13.23 -13.90
CA LYS A 26 6.87 12.99 -14.54
C LYS A 26 7.82 12.12 -13.70
N PHE A 27 7.67 12.15 -12.38
CA PHE A 27 8.57 11.50 -11.45
C PHE A 27 7.81 10.40 -10.68
N PRO A 28 7.70 9.18 -11.26
CA PRO A 28 7.03 8.09 -10.60
C PRO A 28 7.75 7.70 -9.31
N MET A 29 6.98 7.42 -8.28
CA MET A 29 7.41 6.92 -6.98
C MET A 29 6.73 5.60 -6.68
N ILE A 30 7.50 4.63 -6.19
CA ILE A 30 6.99 3.31 -5.83
C ILE A 30 7.13 3.15 -4.33
N LEU A 31 6.00 2.99 -3.63
CA LEU A 31 5.99 2.60 -2.23
C LEU A 31 5.83 1.08 -2.13
N SER A 32 6.70 0.43 -1.39
CA SER A 32 6.55 -0.99 -1.05
C SER A 32 5.79 -1.11 0.26
N LEU A 33 4.70 -1.85 0.26
CA LEU A 33 3.74 -1.96 1.36
C LEU A 33 3.55 -3.41 1.78
N VAL A 34 3.21 -3.64 3.04
CA VAL A 34 2.83 -4.95 3.59
C VAL A 34 1.44 -4.83 4.20
N PHE A 35 0.51 -5.68 3.77
CA PHE A 35 -0.87 -5.63 4.27
C PHE A 35 -0.97 -6.17 5.71
N LEU A 36 -1.65 -5.44 6.59
CA LEU A 36 -1.77 -5.77 8.01
C LEU A 36 -3.16 -6.31 8.38
N GLY A 37 -4.18 -5.94 7.62
CA GLY A 37 -5.57 -6.29 7.88
C GLY A 37 -6.52 -5.12 7.64
N LYS A 38 -7.80 -5.34 7.88
CA LYS A 38 -8.82 -4.29 7.86
C LYS A 38 -9.14 -3.83 9.28
N ASN A 39 -9.51 -2.56 9.43
CA ASN A 39 -10.05 -1.96 10.67
C ASN A 39 -9.23 -2.32 11.92
N ILE A 40 -7.89 -2.30 11.79
CA ILE A 40 -7.00 -2.79 12.85
C ILE A 40 -6.82 -1.79 14.00
N GLU A 41 -7.22 -0.53 13.81
CA GLU A 41 -7.11 0.53 14.83
C GLU A 41 -8.43 0.82 15.55
N SER A 42 -9.59 0.49 14.95
CA SER A 42 -10.91 0.63 15.57
C SER A 42 -11.89 -0.36 14.95
N GLU A 43 -12.53 -1.17 15.79
CA GLU A 43 -13.63 -2.05 15.38
C GLU A 43 -14.98 -1.30 15.25
N GLU A 44 -15.05 -0.06 15.74
CA GLU A 44 -16.26 0.77 15.74
C GLU A 44 -16.39 1.63 14.47
N ASP A 45 -15.39 1.64 13.58
CA ASP A 45 -15.46 2.37 12.33
C ASP A 45 -16.43 1.70 11.35
N GLU A 46 -17.50 2.44 11.01
CA GLU A 46 -18.49 2.01 10.01
C GLU A 46 -17.89 1.90 8.59
N ASN A 47 -16.74 2.52 8.36
CA ASN A 47 -16.03 2.47 7.09
C ASN A 47 -14.96 1.38 7.11
N GLU A 48 -14.99 0.45 6.14
CA GLU A 48 -13.90 -0.50 5.95
C GLU A 48 -12.63 0.24 5.47
N LEU A 49 -11.57 0.17 6.28
CA LEU A 49 -10.24 0.67 5.99
C LEU A 49 -9.24 -0.48 5.92
N TRP A 50 -8.38 -0.45 4.92
CA TRP A 50 -7.31 -1.42 4.71
C TRP A 50 -5.99 -0.81 5.14
N PHE A 51 -5.32 -1.48 6.07
CA PHE A 51 -4.09 -0.98 6.66
C PHE A 51 -2.87 -1.69 6.10
N PHE A 52 -1.85 -0.88 5.81
CA PHE A 52 -0.56 -1.31 5.30
C PHE A 52 0.56 -0.66 6.12
N GLN A 53 1.66 -1.38 6.25
CA GLN A 53 2.91 -0.86 6.80
C GLN A 53 3.93 -0.75 5.67
N ASP A 54 4.80 0.25 5.69
CA ASP A 54 5.92 0.28 4.76
C ASP A 54 6.79 -0.99 4.90
N ALA A 55 7.18 -1.56 3.76
CA ALA A 55 7.86 -2.85 3.75
C ALA A 55 9.23 -2.80 4.43
N LYS A 56 9.87 -1.63 4.48
CA LYS A 56 11.17 -1.46 5.12
C LYS A 56 11.04 -1.61 6.63
N SER A 57 10.13 -0.87 7.28
CA SER A 57 9.90 -0.97 8.72
C SER A 57 9.32 -2.33 9.10
N TYR A 58 8.48 -2.93 8.25
CA TYR A 58 7.98 -4.29 8.48
C TYR A 58 9.12 -5.31 8.47
N GLY A 59 10.09 -5.18 7.57
CA GLY A 59 11.27 -6.04 7.54
C GLY A 59 12.21 -5.84 8.74
N GLU A 60 12.34 -4.60 9.22
CA GLU A 60 13.25 -4.24 10.31
C GLU A 60 12.68 -4.59 11.69
N PHE A 61 11.40 -4.32 11.91
CA PHE A 61 10.77 -4.39 13.23
C PHE A 61 9.61 -5.38 13.30
N GLY A 62 9.13 -5.87 12.16
CA GLY A 62 7.91 -6.69 12.07
C GLY A 62 6.63 -5.85 12.06
N ASP A 63 5.52 -6.55 12.26
CA ASP A 63 4.18 -5.99 12.36
C ASP A 63 4.08 -4.97 13.51
N TYR A 64 3.84 -3.69 13.18
CA TYR A 64 3.87 -2.60 14.17
C TYR A 64 2.96 -2.84 15.37
N ARG A 65 1.83 -3.54 15.20
CA ARG A 65 0.90 -3.86 16.29
C ARG A 65 1.56 -4.67 17.41
N LYS A 66 2.60 -5.44 17.07
CA LYS A 66 3.35 -6.29 18.01
C LYS A 66 4.52 -5.54 18.66
N VAL A 67 4.97 -4.44 18.07
CA VAL A 67 6.20 -3.72 18.47
C VAL A 67 5.97 -2.23 18.74
N ALA A 68 4.72 -1.77 18.80
CA ALA A 68 4.34 -0.37 19.04
C ALA A 68 4.86 0.21 20.36
N HIS A 69 5.31 -0.63 21.30
CA HIS A 69 5.95 -0.21 22.54
C HIS A 69 7.43 0.18 22.38
N ASN A 70 8.05 -0.12 21.23
CA ASN A 70 9.41 0.26 20.92
C ASN A 70 9.48 1.74 20.50
N LYS A 71 9.97 2.60 21.39
CA LYS A 71 10.04 4.05 21.18
C LYS A 71 11.05 4.49 20.11
N ASP A 72 12.00 3.62 19.76
CA ASP A 72 13.00 3.89 18.74
C ASP A 72 12.54 3.46 17.35
N ALA A 73 11.51 2.62 17.27
CA ALA A 73 10.96 2.16 16.01
C ALA A 73 10.07 3.24 15.39
N ARG A 74 10.30 3.53 14.11
CA ARG A 74 9.45 4.41 13.30
C ARG A 74 8.79 3.57 12.22
N PHE A 75 7.47 3.70 12.14
CA PHE A 75 6.63 3.00 11.19
C PHE A 75 5.89 4.02 10.36
N GLU A 76 5.81 3.80 9.06
CA GLU A 76 4.83 4.47 8.23
C GLU A 76 3.66 3.52 8.01
N ILE A 77 2.50 3.92 8.53
CA ILE A 77 1.24 3.20 8.37
C ILE A 77 0.39 3.97 7.37
N TYR A 78 -0.20 3.21 6.45
CA TYR A 78 -1.06 3.72 5.39
C TYR A 78 -2.41 3.03 5.54
N ASP A 79 -3.47 3.81 5.68
CA ASP A 79 -4.84 3.34 5.62
C ASP A 79 -5.51 3.81 4.32
N PHE A 80 -6.28 2.92 3.70
CA PHE A 80 -7.01 3.22 2.48
C PHE A 80 -8.47 2.82 2.61
N PRO A 81 -9.42 3.70 2.22
CA PRO A 81 -10.77 3.27 1.93
C PRO A 81 -10.79 2.38 0.69
N GLN A 82 -11.90 1.67 0.47
CA GLN A 82 -12.01 0.71 -0.63
C GLN A 82 -11.72 1.33 -2.01
N ASP A 83 -12.15 2.57 -2.25
CA ASP A 83 -11.92 3.31 -3.49
C ASP A 83 -10.47 3.77 -3.66
N GLY A 84 -9.73 3.98 -2.56
CA GLY A 84 -8.30 4.26 -2.56
C GLY A 84 -7.40 3.07 -2.88
N LEU A 85 -7.94 1.84 -2.90
CA LEU A 85 -7.18 0.62 -3.16
C LEU A 85 -6.79 0.43 -4.62
N CYS A 86 -7.39 1.18 -5.56
CA CYS A 86 -7.11 1.03 -6.99
C CYS A 86 -5.63 1.30 -7.35
N ASP A 87 -4.94 2.05 -6.50
CA ASP A 87 -3.53 2.40 -6.67
C ASP A 87 -2.59 1.42 -5.96
N VAL A 88 -3.12 0.45 -5.20
CA VAL A 88 -2.35 -0.57 -4.49
C VAL A 88 -2.30 -1.86 -5.32
N LEU A 89 -1.14 -2.13 -5.88
CA LEU A 89 -0.90 -3.13 -6.91
C LEU A 89 -0.16 -4.36 -6.36
N THR A 90 -0.38 -5.50 -7.01
CA THR A 90 0.56 -6.63 -6.91
C THR A 90 1.86 -6.31 -7.65
N LEU A 91 2.93 -7.10 -7.46
CA LEU A 91 4.17 -6.94 -8.23
C LEU A 91 3.91 -6.97 -9.75
N LYS A 92 3.05 -7.89 -10.21
CA LYS A 92 2.64 -7.95 -11.61
C LYS A 92 1.90 -6.68 -12.04
N GLY A 93 0.97 -6.21 -11.22
CA GLY A 93 0.23 -4.98 -11.48
C GLY A 93 1.14 -3.76 -11.58
N LEU A 94 2.15 -3.66 -10.73
CA LEU A 94 3.17 -2.61 -10.79
C LEU A 94 3.95 -2.65 -12.10
N ILE A 95 4.45 -3.82 -12.51
CA ILE A 95 5.18 -3.98 -13.77
C ILE A 95 4.31 -3.55 -14.96
N ASP A 96 3.04 -3.98 -14.97
CA ASP A 96 2.07 -3.62 -16.01
C ASP A 96 1.82 -2.10 -16.03
N ALA A 97 1.73 -1.44 -14.86
CA ALA A 97 1.55 0.00 -14.74
C ALA A 97 2.78 0.80 -15.22
N LEU A 98 3.99 0.43 -14.77
CA LEU A 98 5.23 1.06 -15.20
C LEU A 98 5.46 0.93 -16.71
N THR A 99 5.13 -0.22 -17.29
CA THR A 99 5.22 -0.44 -18.74
C THR A 99 4.29 0.49 -19.52
N LYS A 100 3.10 0.80 -18.98
CA LYS A 100 2.18 1.76 -19.60
C LYS A 100 2.72 3.19 -19.52
N GLU A 101 3.27 3.59 -18.38
CA GLU A 101 3.84 4.93 -18.22
C GLU A 101 5.09 5.15 -19.08
N GLN A 102 5.93 4.13 -19.26
CA GLN A 102 7.05 4.18 -20.20
C GLN A 102 6.57 4.51 -21.62
N LYS A 103 5.54 3.83 -22.11
CA LYS A 103 4.98 4.05 -23.47
C LYS A 103 4.31 5.41 -23.66
N ARG A 104 3.85 6.06 -22.59
CA ARG A 104 3.26 7.41 -22.66
C ARG A 104 4.33 8.51 -22.78
N SER A 105 5.56 8.20 -22.41
CA SER A 105 6.68 9.14 -22.38
C SER A 105 7.54 9.12 -23.66
N GLU A 106 7.24 8.20 -24.58
CA GLU A 106 7.82 8.08 -25.93
C GLU A 106 6.99 8.87 -26.95
#